data_AF-A0A3C0FZQ4-F1
#
_entry.id   AF-A0A3C0FZQ4-F1
#
_cell.length_a   1.000
_cell.length_b   1.000
_cell.length_c   1.000
_cell.angle_alpha   90.00
_cell.angle_beta   90.00
_cell.angle_gamma   90.00
#
_symmetry.space_group_name_H-M   'P 1'
#
loop_
_entity.id
_entity.type
_entity.pdbx_description
1 polymer ?
#
loop_
_entity_poly.entity_id
_entity_poly.type
_entity_poly.pdbx_seq_one_letter_code
_entity_poly.pdbx_strand_id
1 'polypeptide(L)'
;GNSILTIAGNSRKSKATVNGEPTWLSKESSFQSIPLHYVLDELQRQYDIEISTEHIDTTQLFTGTFSNKNLELALQSISVPLQIKFNLDGNKVLFYAEEAP
;
A
#
# COMPACT_ATOMS: atom_id res chain seq x y z
N GLY A 1 -9.46 -26.16 -24.44
CA GLY A 1 -8.14 -25.49 -24.53
C GLY A 1 -8.26 -24.16 -23.83
N ASN A 2 -7.31 -23.67 -23.04
CA ASN A 2 -5.84 -23.78 -23.13
C ASN A 2 -5.28 -24.00 -21.70
N SER A 3 -4.54 -25.09 -21.46
CA SER A 3 -3.07 -25.18 -21.37
C SER A 3 -2.45 -24.50 -20.15
N ILE A 4 -2.15 -25.31 -19.12
CA ILE A 4 -1.27 -24.94 -18.00
C ILE A 4 0.15 -25.40 -18.33
N LEU A 5 1.07 -24.44 -18.38
CA LEU A 5 2.52 -24.70 -18.41
C LEU A 5 3.00 -24.89 -16.98
N THR A 6 3.27 -26.14 -16.60
CA THR A 6 3.98 -26.46 -15.36
C THR A 6 5.47 -26.33 -15.61
N ILE A 7 6.11 -25.32 -15.02
CA ILE A 7 7.57 -25.21 -14.96
C ILE A 7 7.97 -25.30 -13.48
N ALA A 8 8.85 -26.27 -13.21
CA ALA A 8 9.30 -26.69 -11.90
C ALA A 8 10.08 -25.61 -11.13
N GLY A 9 10.00 -25.68 -9.80
CA GLY A 9 11.03 -25.15 -8.90
C GLY A 9 10.56 -24.07 -7.94
N ASN A 10 10.02 -24.49 -6.80
CA ASN A 10 9.88 -23.73 -5.55
C ASN A 10 9.02 -22.45 -5.58
N SER A 11 7.72 -22.61 -5.81
CA SER A 11 6.72 -21.64 -5.37
C SER A 11 6.51 -21.79 -3.86
N ARG A 12 7.15 -20.92 -3.05
CA ARG A 12 6.76 -20.72 -1.66
C ARG A 12 5.33 -20.17 -1.66
N LYS A 13 4.37 -21.04 -1.32
CA LYS A 13 2.97 -20.67 -1.13
C LYS A 13 2.86 -19.63 -0.01
N SER A 14 2.68 -18.36 -0.32
CA SER A 14 1.99 -17.44 0.60
C SER A 14 0.50 -17.53 0.31
N LYS A 15 -0.11 -18.64 0.73
CA LYS A 15 -1.57 -18.78 0.73
C LYS A 15 -2.10 -18.10 1.99
N ALA A 16 -2.31 -16.80 1.96
CA ALA A 16 -3.07 -16.11 3.01
C ALA A 16 -4.56 -16.30 2.71
N THR A 17 -5.10 -17.46 3.09
CA THR A 17 -6.55 -17.67 3.19
C THR A 17 -6.92 -17.52 4.64
N VAL A 18 -7.60 -16.42 4.98
CA VAL A 18 -8.45 -16.34 6.16
C VAL A 18 -9.85 -16.09 5.61
N ASN A 19 -10.71 -17.12 5.64
CA ASN A 19 -12.16 -17.05 5.41
C ASN A 19 -12.72 -16.99 3.98
N GLY A 20 -12.18 -17.77 3.03
CA GLY A 20 -12.93 -18.18 1.83
C GLY A 20 -13.22 -17.11 0.78
N GLU A 21 -12.90 -15.85 1.03
CA GLU A 21 -12.91 -14.79 0.02
C GLU A 21 -11.48 -14.58 -0.52
N PRO A 22 -11.31 -14.40 -1.84
CA PRO A 22 -10.04 -13.95 -2.39
C PRO A 22 -9.69 -12.58 -1.81
N THR A 23 -8.40 -12.32 -1.54
CA THR A 23 -7.92 -11.03 -1.01
C THR A 23 -8.16 -9.83 -1.94
N TRP A 24 -8.54 -10.04 -3.20
CA TRP A 24 -9.00 -8.99 -4.12
C TRP A 24 -10.51 -8.70 -4.03
N LEU A 25 -11.28 -9.60 -3.40
CA LEU A 25 -12.70 -9.42 -3.13
C LEU A 25 -12.91 -8.57 -1.86
N SER A 26 -11.98 -8.70 -0.90
CA SER A 26 -11.75 -7.67 0.12
C SER A 26 -11.26 -6.41 -0.58
N LYS A 27 -12.00 -5.30 -0.43
CA LYS A 27 -11.69 -4.00 -1.05
C LYS A 27 -10.41 -3.41 -0.45
N GLU A 28 -9.27 -3.95 -0.83
CA GLU A 28 -7.94 -3.65 -0.30
C GLU A 28 -6.92 -3.64 -1.45
N SER A 29 -5.84 -2.88 -1.27
CA SER A 29 -4.70 -2.84 -2.18
C SER A 29 -3.47 -3.39 -1.47
N SER A 30 -2.81 -4.40 -2.05
CA SER A 30 -1.65 -5.09 -1.47
C SER A 30 -0.39 -4.86 -2.29
N PHE A 31 0.72 -4.64 -1.59
CA PHE A 31 2.02 -4.31 -2.17
C PHE A 31 3.11 -5.16 -1.55
N GLN A 32 4.05 -5.62 -2.38
CA GLN A 32 5.18 -6.44 -1.95
C GLN A 32 6.47 -5.89 -2.55
N SER A 33 7.33 -5.34 -1.69
CA SER A 33 8.67 -4.87 -2.03
C SER A 33 8.71 -3.93 -3.25
N ILE A 34 7.85 -2.91 -3.23
CA ILE A 34 7.72 -1.91 -4.32
C ILE A 34 8.05 -0.51 -3.77
N PRO A 35 8.65 0.40 -4.57
CA PRO A 35 8.88 1.77 -4.15
C PRO A 35 7.62 2.48 -3.65
N LEU A 36 7.77 3.24 -2.57
CA LEU A 36 6.67 3.94 -1.89
C LEU A 36 5.86 4.85 -2.81
N HIS A 37 6.49 5.54 -3.77
CA HIS A 37 5.75 6.42 -4.70
C HIS A 37 4.64 5.68 -5.46
N TYR A 38 4.84 4.41 -5.86
CA TYR A 38 3.78 3.64 -6.50
C TYR A 38 2.60 3.35 -5.56
N VAL A 39 2.87 3.17 -4.27
CA VAL A 39 1.85 2.98 -3.23
C VAL A 39 1.04 4.26 -3.03
N LEU A 40 1.73 5.42 -2.98
CA LEU A 40 1.09 6.72 -2.86
C LEU A 40 0.23 7.03 -4.10
N ASP A 41 0.74 6.73 -5.30
CA ASP A 41 0.01 6.90 -6.55
C ASP A 41 -1.27 6.06 -6.61
N GLU A 42 -1.24 4.81 -6.13
CA GLU A 42 -2.44 4.00 -6.01
C GLU A 42 -3.42 4.58 -4.98
N LEU A 43 -2.91 5.10 -3.85
CA LEU A 43 -3.77 5.72 -2.85
C LEU A 43 -4.52 6.93 -3.41
N GLN A 44 -3.84 7.77 -4.21
CA GLN A 44 -4.47 8.88 -4.94
C GLN A 44 -5.58 8.38 -5.87
N ARG A 45 -5.32 7.32 -6.65
CA ARG A 45 -6.31 6.74 -7.57
C ARG A 45 -7.53 6.16 -6.87
N GLN A 46 -7.34 5.47 -5.74
CA GLN A 46 -8.44 4.80 -5.04
C GLN A 46 -9.36 5.79 -4.30
N TYR A 47 -8.82 6.92 -3.83
CA TYR A 47 -9.54 7.86 -2.98
C TYR A 47 -9.82 9.23 -3.61
N ASP A 48 -9.33 9.48 -4.83
CA ASP A 48 -9.45 10.78 -5.51
C ASP A 48 -8.88 11.93 -4.67
N ILE A 49 -7.68 11.72 -4.13
CA ILE A 49 -6.96 12.66 -3.28
C ILE A 49 -5.64 13.12 -3.92
N GLU A 50 -5.16 14.27 -3.48
CA GLU A 50 -3.85 14.81 -3.83
C GLU A 50 -2.86 14.53 -2.69
N ILE A 51 -1.73 13.88 -2.98
CA ILE A 51 -0.70 13.55 -2.00
C ILE A 51 0.56 14.36 -2.27
N SER A 52 1.11 14.94 -1.22
CA SER A 52 2.43 15.58 -1.18
C SER A 52 3.30 14.94 -0.10
N THR A 53 4.61 15.04 -0.25
CA THR A 53 5.59 14.46 0.68
C THR A 53 6.67 15.46 1.06
N GLU A 54 7.04 15.52 2.33
CA GLU A 54 8.13 16.35 2.84
C GLU A 54 9.13 15.50 3.63
N HIS A 55 10.41 15.58 3.25
CA HIS A 55 11.51 14.86 3.93
C HIS A 55 11.32 13.33 4.04
N ILE A 56 10.67 12.71 3.05
CA ILE A 56 10.48 11.25 2.97
C ILE A 56 11.21 10.69 1.75
N ASP A 57 11.88 9.57 1.91
CA ASP A 57 12.41 8.78 0.79
C ASP A 57 11.29 7.97 0.12
N THR A 58 10.76 8.48 -1.00
CA THR A 58 9.71 7.82 -1.78
C THR A 58 10.23 6.66 -2.65
N THR A 59 11.53 6.40 -2.65
CA THR A 59 12.15 5.26 -3.34
C THR A 59 12.27 4.02 -2.43
N GLN A 60 12.11 4.18 -1.12
CA GLN A 60 12.12 3.09 -0.16
C GLN A 60 11.07 2.03 -0.50
N LEU A 61 11.45 0.75 -0.30
CA LEU A 61 10.56 -0.38 -0.54
C LEU A 61 9.52 -0.51 0.57
N PHE A 62 8.26 -0.57 0.16
CA PHE A 62 7.11 -0.82 1.02
C PHE A 62 6.58 -2.24 0.82
N THR A 63 6.10 -2.84 1.91
CA THR A 63 5.35 -4.10 1.92
C THR A 63 4.20 -3.97 2.89
N GLY A 64 2.98 -4.16 2.41
CA GLY A 64 1.79 -3.98 3.23
C GLY A 64 0.52 -3.96 2.39
N THR A 65 -0.59 -3.79 3.08
CA THR A 65 -1.92 -3.69 2.48
C THR A 65 -2.64 -2.50 3.09
N PHE A 66 -3.47 -1.82 2.30
CA PHE A 66 -4.37 -0.79 2.80
C PHE A 66 -5.81 -1.05 2.37
N SER A 67 -6.77 -0.57 3.16
CA SER A 67 -8.19 -0.62 2.79
C SER A 67 -8.50 0.37 1.68
N ASN A 68 -9.35 0.01 0.73
CA ASN A 68 -9.94 0.90 -0.29
C ASN A 68 -11.33 1.42 0.13
N LYS A 69 -11.71 1.26 1.42
CA LYS A 69 -13.00 1.74 1.98
C LYS A 69 -12.84 2.82 3.04
N ASN A 70 -11.69 2.88 3.70
CA ASN A 70 -11.44 3.77 4.81
C ASN A 70 -10.08 4.46 4.62
N LEU A 71 -10.14 5.73 4.21
CA LEU A 71 -8.97 6.54 3.92
C LEU A 71 -8.06 6.67 5.14
N GLU A 72 -8.61 6.94 6.32
CA GLU A 72 -7.82 7.11 7.54
C GLU A 72 -7.04 5.85 7.90
N LEU A 73 -7.68 4.68 7.80
CA LEU A 73 -7.00 3.40 8.01
C LEU A 73 -5.92 3.15 6.94
N ALA A 74 -6.17 3.56 5.70
CA ALA A 74 -5.21 3.43 4.62
C ALA A 74 -3.97 4.30 4.86
N LEU A 75 -4.17 5.57 5.25
CA LEU A 75 -3.11 6.50 5.62
C LEU A 75 -2.25 5.95 6.77
N GLN A 76 -2.89 5.43 7.83
CA GLN A 76 -2.20 4.82 8.97
C GLN A 76 -1.41 3.56 8.57
N SER A 77 -1.97 2.72 7.70
CA SER A 77 -1.32 1.49 7.23
C SER A 77 -0.03 1.75 6.46
N ILE A 78 0.09 2.92 5.84
CA ILE A 78 1.31 3.37 5.15
C ILE A 78 2.24 4.11 6.14
N SER A 79 1.70 5.01 6.95
CA SER A 79 2.50 5.93 7.77
C SER A 79 3.18 5.24 8.95
N VAL A 80 2.46 4.34 9.65
CA VAL A 80 2.93 3.72 10.90
C VAL A 80 4.16 2.82 10.67
N PRO A 81 4.19 1.91 9.68
CA PRO A 81 5.37 1.07 9.43
C PRO A 81 6.61 1.86 9.00
N LEU A 82 6.41 3.03 8.37
CA LEU A 82 7.47 3.90 7.90
C LEU A 82 7.88 4.95 8.94
N GLN A 83 7.22 5.00 10.10
CA GLN A 83 7.45 6.00 11.15
C GLN A 83 7.36 7.45 10.66
N ILE A 84 6.48 7.68 9.69
CA ILE A 84 6.16 9.01 9.16
C ILE A 84 4.80 9.46 9.67
N LYS A 85 4.56 10.76 9.63
CA LYS A 85 3.29 11.38 9.99
C LYS A 85 2.52 11.78 8.75
N PHE A 86 1.23 12.06 8.93
CA PHE A 86 0.41 12.63 7.88
C PHE A 86 -0.51 13.73 8.41
N ASN A 87 -0.88 14.66 7.53
CA ASN A 87 -1.96 15.62 7.74
C ASN A 87 -2.98 15.45 6.61
N LEU A 88 -4.26 15.45 6.95
CA LEU A 88 -5.39 15.36 6.01
C LEU A 88 -6.20 16.66 6.10
N ASP A 89 -6.24 17.41 5.00
CA ASP A 89 -7.05 18.62 4.84
C ASP A 89 -7.93 18.51 3.60
N GLY A 90 -9.21 18.20 3.81
CA GLY A 90 -10.15 17.92 2.73
C GLY A 90 -9.71 16.72 1.88
N ASN A 91 -9.33 16.96 0.63
CA ASN A 91 -8.82 15.95 -0.30
C ASN A 91 -7.29 15.99 -0.45
N LYS A 92 -6.59 16.76 0.37
CA LYS A 92 -5.13 16.89 0.34
C LYS A 92 -4.51 16.15 1.51
N VAL A 93 -3.46 15.38 1.23
CA VAL A 93 -2.68 14.65 2.22
C VAL A 93 -1.23 15.05 2.11
N LEU A 94 -0.64 15.45 3.24
CA LEU A 94 0.79 15.65 3.37
C LEU A 94 1.37 14.52 4.21
N PHE A 95 2.24 13.69 3.65
CA PHE A 95 3.10 12.81 4.43
C PHE A 95 4.41 13.52 4.75
N TYR A 96 4.91 13.40 5.98
CA TYR A 96 6.17 13.99 6.38
C TYR A 96 6.92 13.15 7.41
N ALA A 97 8.24 13.14 7.35
CA ALA A 97 9.07 12.64 8.44
C ALA A 97 9.28 13.76 9.46
N GLU A 98 9.34 13.43 10.76
CA GLU A 98 9.90 14.39 11.72
C GLU A 98 11.41 14.45 11.48
N GLU A 99 11.91 15.63 11.10
CA GLU A 99 13.35 15.86 11.18
C GLU A 99 13.78 15.68 12.63
N ALA A 100 14.70 14.75 12.86
CA ALA A 100 15.37 14.67 14.15
C ALA A 100 16.11 16.01 14.35
N PRO A 101 15.88 16.72 15.48
CA PRO A 101 16.59 17.97 15.77
C PRO A 101 18.10 17.77 15.92
#